data_AF-A0A6L9UCV9-F1
#
_entry.id   AF-A0A6L9UCV9-F1
#
_cell.length_a   1.000
_cell.length_b   1.000
_cell.length_c   1.000
_cell.angle_alpha   90.00
_cell.angle_beta   90.00
_cell.angle_gamma   90.00
#
_symmetry.space_group_name_H-M   'P 1'
#
loop_
_entity.id
_entity.type
_entity.pdbx_description
1 polymer ?
#
loop_
_entity_poly.entity_id
_entity_poly.type
_entity_poly.pdbx_seq_one_letter_code
_entity_poly.pdbx_strand_id
1 'polypeptide(L)'
;MSEMRMWYVYILQSVNFPEQQYTGSTSDLKQRLASHNAGKSTHTAKFAPWVLLWYSAFPDKYRALEFETYLKSHSGRAFAKKRLHSWILPALYLSGNLIQSPHSPQLHASLASSANHPDSVMTRQRRRRLIRTRRRLTGLALVASISFLAGMTDAVGLMLTGNFVSFMTGNTTRAAIAVGTGDFGHAAVLFSAILTFIAGNALGIVIAHAADRRAFVVLACVSVLLAAAAGFAEPSLILVQFYLVVLAMGLVNATVEHIEGLPIGLTYVTGALSRFGRGIGRFLLGDRDFAWTVQIVPWSGMIVGAIIGAFLAGALGAHALWLVSMAALLLALVTLFIPRPLQRRFSHRLMAAAPMVRRSK
;
A
#
# COMPACT_ATOMS: atom_id res chain seq x y z
N MET A 1 38.89 34.88 -3.94
CA MET A 1 37.62 34.17 -3.64
C MET A 1 37.71 32.81 -4.28
N SER A 2 37.74 31.70 -3.52
CA SER A 2 37.76 30.36 -4.13
C SER A 2 36.40 30.08 -4.75
N GLU A 3 36.34 29.79 -6.05
CA GLU A 3 35.11 29.30 -6.69
C GLU A 3 34.58 28.09 -5.92
N MET A 4 33.34 28.18 -5.40
CA MET A 4 32.64 27.03 -4.85
C MET A 4 32.39 26.05 -6.00
N ARG A 5 33.14 24.93 -6.03
CA ARG A 5 32.98 23.88 -7.04
C ARG A 5 31.68 23.12 -6.79
N MET A 6 30.66 23.42 -7.59
CA MET A 6 29.40 22.68 -7.63
C MET A 6 29.62 21.25 -8.16
N TRP A 7 28.79 20.33 -7.69
CA TRP A 7 28.71 18.95 -8.15
C TRP A 7 27.34 18.65 -8.73
N TYR A 8 27.30 17.88 -9.81
CA TYR A 8 26.08 17.54 -10.51
C TYR A 8 25.86 16.04 -10.46
N VAL A 9 24.64 15.62 -10.10
CA VAL A 9 24.15 14.25 -10.28
C VAL A 9 23.23 14.25 -11.48
N TYR A 10 23.43 13.31 -12.41
CA TYR A 10 22.73 13.31 -13.69
C TYR A 10 22.23 11.91 -14.06
N ILE A 11 21.20 11.89 -14.92
CA ILE A 11 20.66 10.71 -15.59
C ILE A 11 20.76 10.94 -17.09
N LEU A 12 21.43 10.02 -17.79
CA LEU A 12 21.51 9.97 -19.24
C LEU A 12 20.61 8.86 -19.78
N GLN A 13 20.12 9.04 -20.99
CA GLN A 13 19.41 8.01 -21.74
C GLN A 13 20.06 7.82 -23.11
N SER A 14 20.25 6.58 -23.53
CA SER A 14 20.73 6.28 -24.88
C SER A 14 19.64 6.60 -25.89
N VAL A 15 20.02 7.24 -26.99
CA VAL A 15 19.12 7.53 -28.12
C VAL A 15 18.78 6.23 -28.86
N ASN A 16 19.79 5.41 -29.13
CA ASN A 16 19.64 4.17 -29.90
C ASN A 16 19.05 3.03 -29.07
N PHE A 17 19.23 3.06 -27.75
CA PHE A 17 18.75 2.03 -26.83
C PHE A 17 17.93 2.66 -25.70
N PRO A 18 16.65 3.00 -25.91
CA PRO A 18 15.86 3.77 -24.95
C PRO A 18 15.70 3.13 -23.57
N GLU A 19 15.84 1.80 -23.46
CA GLU A 19 15.82 1.07 -22.19
C GLU A 19 17.11 1.26 -21.37
N GLN A 20 18.19 1.75 -22.00
CA GLN A 20 19.48 1.96 -21.36
C GLN A 20 19.56 3.37 -20.77
N GLN A 21 19.73 3.41 -19.44
CA GLN A 21 19.94 4.63 -18.68
C GLN A 21 21.26 4.55 -17.91
N TYR A 22 21.88 5.70 -17.71
CA TYR A 22 23.10 5.81 -16.93
C TYR A 22 22.97 6.93 -15.90
N THR A 23 23.27 6.62 -14.64
CA THR A 23 23.29 7.59 -13.54
C THR A 23 24.71 7.78 -13.05
N GLY A 24 25.14 9.04 -12.92
CA GLY A 24 26.47 9.37 -12.43
C GLY A 24 26.53 10.75 -11.78
N SER A 25 27.72 11.11 -11.29
CA SER A 25 28.02 12.46 -10.82
C SER A 25 29.30 13.03 -11.43
N THR A 26 29.43 14.35 -11.44
CA THR A 26 30.56 15.09 -12.03
C THR A 26 30.58 16.53 -11.53
N SER A 27 31.75 17.17 -11.49
CA SER A 27 31.87 18.62 -11.27
C SER A 27 31.64 19.43 -12.56
N ASP A 28 31.74 18.80 -13.73
CA ASP A 28 31.43 19.40 -15.03
C ASP A 28 30.49 18.48 -15.82
N LEU A 29 29.24 18.90 -15.95
CA LEU A 29 28.19 18.13 -16.62
C LEU A 29 28.34 18.14 -18.14
N LYS A 30 28.75 19.29 -18.71
CA LYS A 30 28.88 19.46 -20.17
C LYS A 30 30.03 18.60 -20.69
N GLN A 31 31.20 18.70 -20.05
CA GLN A 31 32.37 17.89 -20.40
C GLN A 31 32.10 16.39 -20.24
N ARG A 32 31.37 16.01 -19.17
CA ARG A 32 31.04 14.61 -18.91
C ARG A 32 30.11 14.02 -19.97
N LEU A 33 29.07 14.75 -20.38
CA LEU A 33 28.18 14.30 -21.48
C LEU A 33 28.95 14.13 -22.79
N ALA A 34 29.81 15.10 -23.14
CA ALA A 34 30.67 14.99 -24.32
C ALA A 34 31.61 13.78 -24.24
N SER A 35 32.16 13.47 -23.06
CA SER A 35 33.03 12.32 -22.84
C SER A 35 32.31 10.97 -23.01
N HIS A 36 31.05 10.87 -22.57
CA HIS A 36 30.23 9.68 -22.82
C HIS A 36 29.95 9.46 -24.31
N ASN A 37 29.66 10.54 -25.04
CA ASN A 37 29.39 10.47 -26.49
C ASN A 37 30.66 10.26 -27.33
N ALA A 38 31.83 10.64 -26.82
CA ALA A 38 33.12 10.32 -27.40
C ALA A 38 33.63 8.92 -27.03
N GLY A 39 32.83 8.10 -26.34
CA GLY A 39 33.19 6.71 -26.02
C GLY A 39 34.28 6.54 -24.96
N LYS A 40 34.60 7.58 -24.18
CA LYS A 40 35.70 7.55 -23.18
C LYS A 40 35.44 6.67 -21.95
N SER A 41 34.31 5.97 -21.89
CA SER A 41 33.94 5.05 -20.82
C SER A 41 33.49 3.72 -21.43
N THR A 42 34.25 2.67 -21.18
CA THR A 42 34.06 1.31 -21.74
C THR A 42 32.64 0.78 -21.54
N HIS A 43 32.03 1.03 -20.37
CA HIS A 43 30.68 0.58 -20.05
C HIS A 43 29.56 1.34 -20.78
N THR A 44 29.80 2.59 -21.17
CA THR A 44 28.77 3.47 -21.75
C THR A 44 28.97 3.73 -23.24
N ALA A 45 30.16 3.48 -23.79
CA ALA A 45 30.50 3.70 -25.19
C ALA A 45 29.57 2.93 -26.15
N LYS A 46 29.25 1.68 -25.82
CA LYS A 46 28.40 0.80 -26.64
C LYS A 46 26.94 1.27 -26.78
N PHE A 47 26.51 2.23 -25.98
CA PHE A 47 25.15 2.77 -26.03
C PHE A 47 25.12 4.27 -26.39
N ALA A 48 26.24 4.83 -26.88
CA ALA A 48 26.22 6.15 -27.47
C ALA A 48 25.33 6.17 -28.75
N PRO A 49 24.73 7.32 -29.11
CA PRO A 49 24.80 8.60 -28.41
C PRO A 49 23.84 8.67 -27.21
N TRP A 50 24.23 9.43 -26.20
CA TRP A 50 23.53 9.72 -24.97
C TRP A 50 22.96 11.14 -24.98
N VAL A 51 21.77 11.29 -24.44
CA VAL A 51 21.14 12.58 -24.15
C VAL A 51 20.95 12.75 -22.65
N LEU A 52 21.05 13.99 -22.18
CA LEU A 52 20.82 14.33 -20.77
C LEU A 52 19.32 14.36 -20.50
N LEU A 53 18.86 13.47 -19.63
CA LEU A 53 17.46 13.35 -19.26
C LEU A 53 17.10 14.26 -18.09
N TRP A 54 17.98 14.31 -17.09
CA TRP A 54 17.78 15.07 -15.86
C TRP A 54 19.11 15.30 -15.15
N TYR A 55 19.22 16.40 -14.39
CA TYR A 55 20.31 16.62 -13.44
C TYR A 55 19.88 17.45 -12.23
N SER A 56 20.66 17.39 -11.15
CA SER A 56 20.58 18.28 -10.00
C SER A 56 21.97 18.70 -9.53
N ALA A 57 22.07 19.94 -9.05
CA ALA A 57 23.31 20.56 -8.60
C ALA A 57 23.38 20.59 -7.07
N PHE A 58 24.56 20.31 -6.54
CA PHE A 58 24.87 20.23 -5.12
C PHE A 58 26.09 21.10 -4.83
N PRO A 59 26.06 21.93 -3.77
CA PRO A 59 27.24 22.68 -3.34
C PRO A 59 28.29 21.79 -2.66
N ASP A 60 27.89 20.60 -2.21
CA ASP A 60 28.74 19.63 -1.52
C ASP A 60 28.86 18.32 -2.30
N LYS A 61 30.10 17.87 -2.48
CA LYS A 61 30.42 16.63 -3.20
C LYS A 61 29.84 15.40 -2.51
N TYR A 62 29.87 15.34 -1.18
CA TYR A 62 29.43 14.17 -0.44
C TYR A 62 27.92 13.97 -0.57
N ARG A 63 27.13 15.04 -0.46
CA ARG A 63 25.69 15.02 -0.73
C ARG A 63 25.36 14.61 -2.16
N ALA A 64 26.15 15.03 -3.14
CA ALA A 64 26.00 14.58 -4.53
C ALA A 64 26.22 13.05 -4.65
N LEU A 65 27.26 12.51 -3.99
CA LEU A 65 27.57 11.08 -4.02
C LEU A 65 26.53 10.24 -3.26
N GLU A 66 26.03 10.70 -2.12
CA GLU A 66 24.92 10.05 -1.39
C GLU A 66 23.67 9.98 -2.26
N PHE A 67 23.33 11.09 -2.93
CA PHE A 67 22.17 11.14 -3.81
C PHE A 67 22.34 10.27 -5.07
N GLU A 68 23.53 10.24 -5.68
CA GLU A 68 23.85 9.31 -6.77
C GLU A 68 23.69 7.85 -6.32
N THR A 69 24.22 7.51 -5.15
CA THR A 69 24.12 6.16 -4.56
C THR A 69 22.67 5.78 -4.32
N TYR A 70 21.87 6.70 -3.77
CA TYR A 70 20.43 6.51 -3.62
C TYR A 70 19.76 6.25 -4.97
N LEU A 71 20.00 7.07 -5.98
CA LEU A 71 19.42 6.90 -7.32
C LEU A 71 19.80 5.58 -8.00
N LYS A 72 20.95 5.00 -7.64
CA LYS A 72 21.40 3.68 -8.13
C LYS A 72 20.71 2.49 -7.44
N SER A 73 20.09 2.70 -6.27
CA SER A 73 19.32 1.68 -5.54
C SER A 73 18.00 1.31 -6.21
N HIS A 74 17.37 0.20 -5.81
CA HIS A 74 16.06 -0.24 -6.34
C HIS A 74 14.96 0.81 -6.12
N SER A 75 14.88 1.38 -4.91
CA SER A 75 13.89 2.40 -4.56
C SER A 75 14.19 3.74 -5.27
N GLY A 76 15.47 4.10 -5.41
CA GLY A 76 15.90 5.29 -6.14
C GLY A 76 15.61 5.22 -7.64
N ARG A 77 15.83 4.06 -8.28
CA ARG A 77 15.43 3.84 -9.69
C ARG A 77 13.93 3.97 -9.88
N ALA A 78 13.12 3.39 -8.97
CA ALA A 78 11.67 3.53 -9.00
C ALA A 78 11.22 4.99 -8.79
N PHE A 79 11.89 5.71 -7.89
CA PHE A 79 11.67 7.15 -7.67
C PHE A 79 12.01 7.96 -8.93
N ALA A 80 13.20 7.79 -9.50
CA ALA A 80 13.65 8.50 -10.70
C ALA A 80 12.68 8.30 -11.88
N LYS A 81 12.31 7.04 -12.14
CA LYS A 81 11.36 6.69 -13.20
C LYS A 81 10.01 7.36 -13.01
N LYS A 82 9.55 7.52 -11.77
CA LYS A 82 8.24 8.10 -11.45
C LYS A 82 8.26 9.63 -11.38
N ARG A 83 9.35 10.22 -10.90
CA ARG A 83 9.39 11.62 -10.43
C ARG A 83 10.40 12.51 -11.12
N LEU A 84 11.36 11.97 -11.86
CA LEU A 84 12.40 12.78 -12.52
C LEU A 84 12.26 12.78 -14.04
N HIS A 85 11.77 11.68 -14.64
CA HIS A 85 11.70 11.57 -16.10
C HIS A 85 10.47 10.82 -16.66
N SER A 86 9.43 10.58 -15.85
CA SER A 86 8.22 9.86 -16.30
C SER A 86 7.50 10.54 -17.48
N TRP A 87 7.70 11.84 -17.66
CA TRP A 87 7.06 12.67 -18.69
C TRP A 87 7.91 12.87 -19.96
N ILE A 88 9.18 12.45 -19.96
CA ILE A 88 10.10 12.74 -21.07
C ILE A 88 10.00 11.69 -22.20
N LEU A 89 9.52 10.48 -21.89
CA LEU A 89 9.41 9.37 -22.84
C LEU A 89 8.53 9.63 -24.10
N PRO A 90 7.44 10.44 -24.06
CA PRO A 90 6.70 10.78 -25.28
C PRO A 90 7.30 11.94 -26.09
N ALA A 91 8.06 12.84 -25.46
CA ALA A 91 8.48 14.10 -26.08
C ALA A 91 9.71 13.92 -27.00
N LEU A 92 10.67 13.07 -26.62
CA LEU A 92 11.84 12.75 -27.46
C LEU A 92 11.49 11.85 -28.66
N TYR A 93 10.40 11.10 -28.58
CA TYR A 93 9.90 10.26 -29.68
C TYR A 93 9.17 11.06 -30.77
N LEU A 94 8.60 12.22 -30.42
CA LEU A 94 7.86 13.08 -31.34
C LEU A 94 8.75 14.08 -32.09
N SER A 95 10.01 14.25 -31.69
CA SER A 95 10.97 15.14 -32.35
C SER A 95 11.81 14.46 -33.43
N GLY A 96 11.51 13.22 -33.79
CA GLY A 96 12.16 12.47 -34.87
C GLY A 96 11.33 12.47 -36.14
N ASN A 97 11.38 13.54 -36.93
CA ASN A 97 11.32 13.52 -38.41
C ASN A 97 11.32 14.95 -38.99
N LEU A 98 12.47 15.38 -39.51
CA LEU A 98 12.55 16.16 -40.74
C LEU A 98 13.50 15.42 -41.69
N ILE A 99 13.09 14.23 -42.12
CA ILE A 99 13.40 13.75 -43.47
C ILE A 99 12.08 13.84 -44.22
N GLN A 100 11.98 14.86 -45.06
CA GLN A 100 10.88 15.03 -45.99
C GLN A 100 10.85 13.86 -46.96
N SER A 101 9.69 13.22 -47.09
CA SER A 101 9.30 12.49 -48.29
C SER A 101 7.97 13.09 -48.74
N PRO A 102 7.86 13.63 -49.96
CA PRO A 102 6.64 14.27 -50.43
C PRO A 102 5.70 13.19 -50.95
N HIS A 103 4.46 13.12 -50.45
CA HIS A 103 3.25 12.82 -51.23
C HIS A 103 2.01 12.82 -50.31
N SER A 104 0.90 13.35 -50.85
CA SER A 104 -0.51 13.30 -50.40
C SER A 104 -1.07 14.46 -49.53
N PRO A 105 -1.45 15.60 -50.17
CA PRO A 105 -2.12 16.74 -49.51
C PRO A 105 -3.65 16.58 -49.44
N GLN A 106 -4.17 15.49 -48.87
CA GLN A 106 -5.63 15.28 -48.78
C GLN A 106 -6.19 14.97 -47.38
N LEU A 107 -5.35 14.88 -46.34
CA LEU A 107 -5.86 14.59 -44.98
C LEU A 107 -6.27 15.83 -44.16
N HIS A 108 -5.98 17.05 -44.62
CA HIS A 108 -6.17 18.26 -43.81
C HIS A 108 -7.59 18.86 -43.85
N ALA A 109 -8.48 18.41 -44.74
CA ALA A 109 -9.83 18.97 -44.86
C ALA A 109 -10.89 18.29 -43.96
N SER A 110 -10.62 17.09 -43.44
CA SER A 110 -11.61 16.33 -42.64
C SER A 110 -11.59 16.68 -41.14
N LEU A 111 -10.56 17.36 -40.63
CA LEU A 111 -10.43 17.66 -39.20
C LEU A 111 -11.01 19.02 -38.79
N ALA A 112 -11.41 19.86 -39.75
CA ALA A 112 -11.92 21.20 -39.47
C ALA A 112 -13.44 21.27 -39.23
N SER A 113 -14.23 20.23 -39.57
CA SER A 113 -15.70 20.29 -39.45
C SER A 113 -16.29 19.65 -38.18
N SER A 114 -15.46 19.13 -37.26
CA SER A 114 -15.91 18.50 -36.01
C SER A 114 -15.81 19.41 -34.78
N ALA A 115 -15.57 20.72 -34.96
CA ALA A 115 -15.25 21.64 -33.88
C ALA A 115 -16.46 22.41 -33.29
N ASN A 116 -17.70 21.94 -33.47
CA ASN A 116 -18.90 22.60 -32.92
C ASN A 116 -19.80 21.63 -32.12
N HIS A 117 -19.35 21.23 -30.93
CA HIS A 117 -20.26 20.81 -29.85
C HIS A 117 -19.59 21.07 -28.48
N PRO A 118 -20.11 22.00 -27.65
CA PRO A 118 -19.43 22.38 -26.39
C PRO A 118 -19.67 21.40 -25.23
N ASP A 119 -20.50 20.36 -25.38
CA ASP A 119 -20.77 19.40 -24.31
C ASP A 119 -20.36 17.97 -24.71
N SER A 120 -19.30 17.44 -24.08
CA SER A 120 -19.11 16.01 -23.67
C SER A 120 -17.68 15.46 -23.72
N VAL A 121 -16.64 16.22 -24.08
CA VAL A 121 -15.26 15.68 -24.05
C VAL A 121 -14.62 15.89 -22.68
N MET A 122 -14.94 15.02 -21.71
CA MET A 122 -14.13 14.89 -20.50
C MET A 122 -12.68 14.61 -20.88
N THR A 123 -11.76 15.53 -20.57
CA THR A 123 -10.33 15.33 -20.85
C THR A 123 -9.79 14.06 -20.17
N ARG A 124 -8.95 13.28 -20.87
CA ARG A 124 -8.38 12.01 -20.35
C ARG A 124 -7.71 12.19 -18.97
N GLN A 125 -7.14 13.37 -18.69
CA GLN A 125 -6.55 13.72 -17.39
C GLN A 125 -7.62 13.88 -16.29
N ARG A 126 -8.74 14.58 -16.56
CA ARG A 126 -9.85 14.74 -15.61
C ARG A 126 -10.49 13.40 -15.27
N ARG A 127 -10.67 12.51 -16.26
CA ARG A 127 -11.15 11.14 -16.05
C ARG A 127 -10.20 10.31 -15.16
N ARG A 128 -8.88 10.37 -15.40
CA ARG A 128 -7.88 9.68 -14.58
C ARG A 128 -7.85 10.18 -13.13
N ARG A 129 -7.96 11.50 -12.91
CA ARG A 129 -8.01 12.10 -11.57
C ARG A 129 -9.26 11.68 -10.81
N LEU A 130 -10.44 11.76 -11.44
CA LEU A 130 -11.72 11.31 -10.86
C LEU A 130 -11.68 9.83 -10.45
N ILE A 131 -11.18 8.98 -11.34
CA ILE A 131 -11.03 7.55 -11.04
C ILE A 131 -10.15 7.38 -9.82
N ARG A 132 -8.95 7.98 -9.79
CA ARG A 132 -7.99 7.85 -8.67
C ARG A 132 -8.58 8.34 -7.34
N THR A 133 -9.27 9.48 -7.34
CA THR A 133 -9.92 10.01 -6.14
C THR A 133 -11.00 9.06 -5.62
N ARG A 134 -11.90 8.56 -6.51
CA ARG A 134 -12.91 7.56 -6.12
C ARG A 134 -12.26 6.31 -5.54
N ARG A 135 -11.16 5.81 -6.12
CA ARG A 135 -10.44 4.63 -5.60
C ARG A 135 -9.93 4.84 -4.19
N ARG A 136 -9.28 6.00 -3.96
CA ARG A 136 -8.73 6.35 -2.65
C ARG A 136 -9.85 6.44 -1.62
N LEU A 137 -10.95 7.11 -1.94
CA LEU A 137 -12.09 7.23 -1.04
C LEU A 137 -12.72 5.87 -0.71
N THR A 138 -12.99 5.02 -1.70
CA THR A 138 -13.53 3.68 -1.47
C THR A 138 -12.59 2.83 -0.61
N GLY A 139 -11.27 2.91 -0.85
CA GLY A 139 -10.28 2.22 -0.05
C GLY A 139 -10.24 2.71 1.40
N LEU A 140 -10.23 4.02 1.61
CA LEU A 140 -10.25 4.62 2.95
C LEU A 140 -11.52 4.28 3.71
N ALA A 141 -12.69 4.31 3.04
CA ALA A 141 -13.95 3.90 3.62
C ALA A 141 -13.92 2.44 4.06
N LEU A 142 -13.44 1.54 3.19
CA LEU A 142 -13.31 0.12 3.52
C LEU A 142 -12.40 -0.09 4.74
N VAL A 143 -11.27 0.60 4.83
CA VAL A 143 -10.35 0.51 5.97
C VAL A 143 -10.97 1.05 7.24
N ALA A 144 -11.67 2.19 7.17
CA ALA A 144 -12.41 2.71 8.32
C ALA A 144 -13.44 1.69 8.81
N SER A 145 -14.21 1.09 7.90
CA SER A 145 -15.24 0.10 8.23
C SER A 145 -14.67 -1.20 8.82
N ILE A 146 -13.57 -1.72 8.26
CA ILE A 146 -12.93 -2.93 8.83
C ILE A 146 -12.29 -2.61 10.18
N SER A 147 -11.67 -1.43 10.34
CA SER A 147 -11.10 -1.02 11.62
C SER A 147 -12.18 -0.81 12.69
N PHE A 148 -13.34 -0.28 12.28
CA PHE A 148 -14.53 -0.19 13.13
C PHE A 148 -15.02 -1.57 13.58
N LEU A 149 -15.16 -2.53 12.66
CA LEU A 149 -15.52 -3.90 13.00
C LEU A 149 -14.50 -4.53 13.96
N ALA A 150 -13.21 -4.31 13.71
CA ALA A 150 -12.12 -4.79 14.55
C ALA A 150 -12.21 -4.22 15.98
N GLY A 151 -12.31 -2.89 16.11
CA GLY A 151 -12.43 -2.23 17.41
C GLY A 151 -13.68 -2.65 18.19
N MET A 152 -14.81 -2.84 17.50
CA MET A 152 -16.04 -3.35 18.11
C MET A 152 -15.85 -4.77 18.63
N THR A 153 -15.25 -5.65 17.81
CA THR A 153 -14.96 -7.04 18.20
C THR A 153 -13.97 -7.10 19.37
N ASP A 154 -12.97 -6.23 19.39
CA ASP A 154 -11.99 -6.15 20.48
C ASP A 154 -12.62 -5.77 21.81
N ALA A 155 -13.47 -4.74 21.82
CA ALA A 155 -14.16 -4.31 23.03
C ALA A 155 -15.10 -5.39 23.56
N VAL A 156 -15.92 -5.98 22.67
CA VAL A 156 -16.83 -7.07 23.04
C VAL A 156 -16.04 -8.29 23.53
N GLY A 157 -15.05 -8.75 22.77
CA GLY A 157 -14.24 -9.92 23.11
C GLY A 157 -13.48 -9.76 24.43
N LEU A 158 -12.93 -8.57 24.69
CA LEU A 158 -12.24 -8.28 25.95
C LEU A 158 -13.21 -8.26 27.14
N MET A 159 -14.39 -7.65 27.00
CA MET A 159 -15.38 -7.59 28.08
C MET A 159 -15.99 -8.96 28.38
N LEU A 160 -16.15 -9.83 27.38
CA LEU A 160 -16.68 -11.18 27.57
C LEU A 160 -15.63 -12.12 28.16
N THR A 161 -14.42 -12.13 27.60
CA THR A 161 -13.42 -13.17 27.89
C THR A 161 -12.34 -12.74 28.88
N GLY A 162 -12.23 -11.44 29.17
CA GLY A 162 -11.16 -10.86 29.98
C GLY A 162 -9.79 -10.84 29.29
N ASN A 163 -9.69 -11.25 28.01
CA ASN A 163 -8.45 -11.37 27.26
C ASN A 163 -8.50 -10.60 25.94
N PHE A 164 -7.35 -10.16 25.43
CA PHE A 164 -7.32 -9.45 24.16
C PHE A 164 -7.52 -10.43 23.00
N VAL A 165 -8.46 -10.14 22.10
CA VAL A 165 -8.72 -11.02 20.96
C VAL A 165 -7.89 -10.68 19.72
N SER A 166 -7.38 -9.44 19.60
CA SER A 166 -6.47 -9.03 18.52
C SER A 166 -5.19 -8.32 18.98
N PHE A 167 -5.14 -7.80 20.21
CA PHE A 167 -3.97 -7.10 20.75
C PHE A 167 -2.90 -8.07 21.25
N MET A 168 -2.25 -8.75 20.31
CA MET A 168 -1.31 -9.84 20.59
C MET A 168 -0.08 -9.39 21.38
N THR A 169 0.43 -8.17 21.17
CA THR A 169 1.52 -7.65 22.02
C THR A 169 1.10 -7.56 23.49
N GLY A 170 -0.16 -7.19 23.77
CA GLY A 170 -0.71 -7.21 25.12
C GLY A 170 -0.82 -8.63 25.70
N ASN A 171 -1.26 -9.59 24.89
CA ASN A 171 -1.28 -11.01 25.29
C ASN A 171 0.13 -11.56 25.55
N THR A 172 1.13 -11.19 24.74
CA THR A 172 2.53 -11.58 24.97
C THR A 172 3.03 -11.06 26.32
N THR A 173 2.76 -9.80 26.64
CA THR A 173 3.15 -9.21 27.93
C THR A 173 2.41 -9.90 29.08
N ARG A 174 1.10 -10.13 28.97
CA ARG A 174 0.32 -10.83 29.99
C ARG A 174 0.74 -12.29 30.18
N ALA A 175 1.11 -12.98 29.10
CA ALA A 175 1.64 -14.33 29.16
C ALA A 175 2.98 -14.37 29.90
N ALA A 176 3.88 -13.43 29.59
CA ALA A 176 5.16 -13.32 30.28
C ALA A 176 4.99 -13.03 31.78
N ILE A 177 4.06 -12.13 32.14
CA ILE A 177 3.71 -11.86 33.54
C ILE A 177 3.17 -13.12 34.22
N ALA A 178 2.24 -13.84 33.57
CA ALA A 178 1.65 -15.07 34.11
C ALA A 178 2.70 -16.16 34.37
N VAL A 179 3.68 -16.33 33.47
CA VAL A 179 4.84 -17.20 33.71
C VAL A 179 5.63 -16.74 34.94
N GLY A 180 5.91 -15.43 35.04
CA GLY A 180 6.66 -14.86 36.17
C GLY A 180 5.96 -15.01 37.52
N THR A 181 4.63 -15.02 37.55
CA THR A 181 3.83 -15.21 38.76
C THR A 181 3.46 -16.68 39.04
N GLY A 182 3.89 -17.63 38.20
CA GLY A 182 3.61 -19.05 38.35
C GLY A 182 2.24 -19.52 37.84
N ASP A 183 1.46 -18.65 37.17
CA ASP A 183 0.18 -19.00 36.54
C ASP A 183 0.42 -19.55 35.12
N PHE A 184 0.90 -20.79 35.06
CA PHE A 184 1.20 -21.46 33.79
C PHE A 184 -0.07 -21.78 32.97
N GLY A 185 -1.23 -21.92 33.63
CA GLY A 185 -2.50 -22.15 32.96
C GLY A 185 -2.93 -20.96 32.12
N HIS A 186 -2.94 -19.76 32.71
CA HIS A 186 -3.25 -18.53 31.98
C HIS A 186 -2.19 -18.22 30.91
N ALA A 187 -0.90 -18.44 31.22
CA ALA A 187 0.17 -18.27 30.24
C ALA A 187 -0.05 -19.16 29.00
N ALA A 188 -0.38 -20.43 29.19
CA ALA A 188 -0.65 -21.36 28.09
C ALA A 188 -1.81 -20.89 27.22
N VAL A 189 -2.90 -20.39 27.81
CA VAL A 189 -4.06 -19.83 27.09
C VAL A 189 -3.67 -18.63 26.24
N LEU A 190 -2.80 -17.75 26.73
CA LEU A 190 -2.37 -16.58 25.98
C LEU A 190 -1.37 -16.90 24.87
N PHE A 191 -0.45 -17.86 25.09
CA PHE A 191 0.45 -18.33 24.04
C PHE A 191 -0.30 -19.06 22.92
N SER A 192 -1.26 -19.94 23.25
CA SER A 192 -2.11 -20.60 22.25
C SER A 192 -3.02 -19.59 21.53
N ALA A 193 -3.42 -18.49 22.16
CA ALA A 193 -4.14 -17.41 21.49
C ALA A 193 -3.27 -16.75 20.41
N ILE A 194 -1.99 -16.49 20.70
CA ILE A 194 -1.04 -15.95 19.72
C ILE A 194 -0.89 -16.91 18.53
N LEU A 195 -0.76 -18.23 18.79
CA LEU A 195 -0.69 -19.23 17.72
C LEU A 195 -1.99 -19.31 16.90
N THR A 196 -3.14 -19.27 17.56
CA THR A 196 -4.47 -19.23 16.91
C THR A 196 -4.61 -17.99 16.02
N PHE A 197 -4.14 -16.83 16.48
CA PHE A 197 -4.13 -15.60 15.70
C PHE A 197 -3.22 -15.72 14.47
N ILE A 198 -2.03 -16.29 14.60
CA ILE A 198 -1.11 -16.56 13.48
C ILE A 198 -1.77 -17.51 12.47
N ALA A 199 -2.41 -18.58 12.95
CA ALA A 199 -3.15 -19.52 12.11
C ALA A 199 -4.30 -18.82 11.36
N GLY A 200 -5.03 -17.92 12.02
CA GLY A 200 -6.08 -17.11 11.42
C GLY A 200 -5.56 -16.22 10.28
N ASN A 201 -4.40 -15.57 10.47
CA ASN A 201 -3.77 -14.79 9.41
C ASN A 201 -3.38 -15.67 8.21
N ALA A 202 -2.74 -16.82 8.46
CA ALA A 202 -2.34 -17.74 7.41
C ALA A 202 -3.55 -18.26 6.62
N LEU A 203 -4.60 -18.69 7.33
CA LEU A 203 -5.86 -19.14 6.73
C LEU A 203 -6.53 -18.03 5.92
N GLY A 204 -6.53 -16.80 6.44
CA GLY A 204 -7.05 -15.64 5.73
C GLY A 204 -6.38 -15.42 4.38
N ILE A 205 -5.06 -15.55 4.31
CA ILE A 205 -4.32 -15.42 3.04
C ILE A 205 -4.67 -16.56 2.08
N VAL A 206 -4.78 -17.80 2.56
CA VAL A 206 -5.17 -18.95 1.73
C VAL A 206 -6.58 -18.75 1.14
N ILE A 207 -7.54 -18.36 1.97
CA ILE A 207 -8.93 -18.07 1.56
C ILE A 207 -8.97 -16.90 0.57
N ALA A 208 -8.25 -15.82 0.87
CA ALA A 208 -8.17 -14.65 0.00
C ALA A 208 -7.53 -14.98 -1.36
N HIS A 209 -6.59 -15.93 -1.41
CA HIS A 209 -5.96 -16.35 -2.66
C HIS A 209 -6.90 -17.19 -3.53
N ALA A 210 -7.67 -18.09 -2.92
CA ALA A 210 -8.62 -18.96 -3.62
C ALA A 210 -9.87 -18.22 -4.13
N ALA A 211 -10.15 -17.01 -3.62
CA ALA A 211 -11.36 -16.26 -3.92
C ALA A 211 -11.16 -15.15 -4.97
N ASP A 212 -12.07 -15.08 -5.94
CA ASP A 212 -12.16 -13.94 -6.87
C ASP A 212 -12.54 -12.63 -6.16
N ARG A 213 -13.46 -12.72 -5.18
CA ARG A 213 -13.91 -11.60 -4.34
C ARG A 213 -13.32 -11.72 -2.93
N ARG A 214 -11.99 -11.56 -2.82
CA ARG A 214 -11.19 -11.73 -1.59
C ARG A 214 -11.85 -11.13 -0.36
N ALA A 215 -12.13 -9.82 -0.39
CA ALA A 215 -12.68 -9.10 0.75
C ALA A 215 -14.05 -9.64 1.19
N PHE A 216 -14.92 -9.99 0.23
CA PHE A 216 -16.22 -10.59 0.53
C PHE A 216 -16.07 -11.94 1.22
N VAL A 217 -15.26 -12.84 0.64
CA VAL A 217 -15.12 -14.20 1.17
C VAL A 217 -14.45 -14.20 2.54
N VAL A 218 -13.39 -13.42 2.71
CA VAL A 218 -12.70 -13.28 4.01
C VAL A 218 -13.69 -12.74 5.07
N LEU A 219 -14.40 -11.65 4.80
CA LEU A 219 -15.35 -11.09 5.77
C LEU A 219 -16.57 -11.99 6.03
N ALA A 220 -17.00 -12.77 5.04
CA ALA A 220 -18.04 -13.78 5.24
C ALA A 220 -17.57 -14.89 6.18
N CYS A 221 -16.33 -15.39 6.00
CA CYS A 221 -15.72 -16.34 6.92
C CYS A 221 -15.59 -15.76 8.34
N VAL A 222 -15.17 -14.49 8.47
CA VAL A 222 -15.13 -13.78 9.77
C VAL A 222 -16.52 -13.77 10.41
N SER A 223 -17.55 -13.39 9.65
CA SER A 223 -18.93 -13.37 10.14
C SER A 223 -19.40 -14.74 10.64
N VAL A 224 -19.12 -15.81 9.89
CA VAL A 224 -19.45 -17.19 10.29
C VAL A 224 -18.71 -17.60 11.57
N LEU A 225 -17.41 -17.30 11.68
CA LEU A 225 -16.64 -17.60 12.89
C LEU A 225 -17.16 -16.84 14.10
N LEU A 226 -17.54 -15.57 13.94
CA LEU A 226 -18.12 -14.75 15.01
C LEU A 226 -19.53 -15.23 15.40
N ALA A 227 -20.34 -15.67 14.44
CA ALA A 227 -21.65 -16.28 14.72
C ALA A 227 -21.48 -17.60 15.49
N ALA A 228 -20.52 -18.43 15.09
CA ALA A 228 -20.19 -19.66 15.81
C ALA A 228 -19.74 -19.34 17.25
N ALA A 229 -18.85 -18.34 17.42
CA ALA A 229 -18.42 -17.89 18.74
C ALA A 229 -19.59 -17.36 19.61
N ALA A 230 -20.54 -16.65 18.99
CA ALA A 230 -21.74 -16.16 19.67
C ALA A 230 -22.67 -17.30 20.14
N GLY A 231 -22.63 -18.47 19.47
CA GLY A 231 -23.34 -19.67 19.90
C GLY A 231 -22.74 -20.35 21.15
N PHE A 232 -21.46 -20.09 21.45
CA PHE A 232 -20.77 -20.62 22.64
C PHE A 232 -20.78 -19.60 23.79
N ALA A 233 -21.96 -19.08 24.14
CA ALA A 233 -22.13 -18.08 25.20
C ALA A 233 -22.09 -18.66 26.63
N GLU A 234 -22.10 -19.99 26.76
CA GLU A 234 -22.06 -20.68 28.06
C GLU A 234 -20.71 -20.47 28.78
N PRO A 235 -20.69 -20.22 30.10
CA PRO A 235 -19.45 -19.97 30.86
C PRO A 235 -18.40 -21.09 30.73
N SER A 236 -18.84 -22.34 30.60
CA SER A 236 -17.96 -23.50 30.45
C SER A 236 -17.22 -23.53 29.09
N LEU A 237 -17.73 -22.81 28.09
CA LEU A 237 -17.21 -22.80 26.72
C LEU A 237 -16.56 -21.46 26.35
N ILE A 238 -16.31 -20.59 27.33
CA ILE A 238 -15.71 -19.27 27.14
C ILE A 238 -14.35 -19.30 26.44
N LEU A 239 -13.55 -20.36 26.66
CA LEU A 239 -12.28 -20.56 25.96
C LEU A 239 -12.48 -20.86 24.47
N VAL A 240 -13.49 -21.65 24.12
CA VAL A 240 -13.83 -21.95 22.72
C VAL A 240 -14.30 -20.67 22.02
N GLN A 241 -15.18 -19.91 22.68
CA GLN A 241 -15.60 -18.59 22.20
C GLN A 241 -14.40 -17.67 21.97
N PHE A 242 -13.50 -17.56 22.96
CA PHE A 242 -12.28 -16.75 22.86
C PHE A 242 -11.42 -17.13 21.64
N TYR A 243 -11.08 -18.41 21.46
CA TYR A 243 -10.24 -18.83 20.33
C TYR A 243 -10.93 -18.64 18.97
N LEU A 244 -12.25 -18.82 18.87
CA LEU A 244 -12.98 -18.54 17.63
C LEU A 244 -12.94 -17.06 17.27
N VAL A 245 -13.11 -16.16 18.24
CA VAL A 245 -12.97 -14.72 18.01
C VAL A 245 -11.53 -14.35 17.63
N VAL A 246 -10.52 -14.91 18.31
CA VAL A 246 -9.10 -14.70 17.99
C VAL A 246 -8.77 -15.16 16.57
N LEU A 247 -9.28 -16.33 16.16
CA LEU A 247 -9.10 -16.85 14.81
C LEU A 247 -9.75 -15.93 13.76
N ALA A 248 -10.97 -15.46 14.02
CA ALA A 248 -11.69 -14.52 13.15
C ALA A 248 -10.93 -13.19 13.00
N MET A 249 -10.40 -12.67 14.11
CA MET A 249 -9.60 -11.44 14.11
C MET A 249 -8.26 -11.60 13.38
N GLY A 250 -7.64 -12.78 13.44
CA GLY A 250 -6.49 -13.11 12.59
C GLY A 250 -6.84 -13.10 11.10
N LEU A 251 -8.00 -13.66 10.75
CA LEU A 251 -8.47 -13.79 9.37
C LEU A 251 -8.81 -12.44 8.71
N VAL A 252 -9.36 -11.49 9.48
CA VAL A 252 -9.70 -10.12 9.02
C VAL A 252 -8.54 -9.40 8.31
N ASN A 253 -7.29 -9.64 8.73
CA ASN A 253 -6.11 -8.95 8.16
C ASN A 253 -5.89 -9.24 6.67
N ALA A 254 -6.41 -10.37 6.16
CA ALA A 254 -6.32 -10.71 4.74
C ALA A 254 -7.34 -9.93 3.86
N THR A 255 -8.25 -9.17 4.45
CA THR A 255 -9.28 -8.40 3.72
C THR A 255 -8.65 -7.26 2.91
N VAL A 256 -7.67 -6.56 3.49
CA VAL A 256 -6.96 -5.43 2.86
C VAL A 256 -5.50 -5.46 3.30
N GLU A 257 -4.57 -5.63 2.36
CA GLU A 257 -3.13 -5.62 2.66
C GLU A 257 -2.51 -4.23 2.39
N HIS A 258 -2.92 -3.59 1.29
CA HIS A 258 -2.36 -2.32 0.84
C HIS A 258 -3.42 -1.42 0.21
N ILE A 259 -3.31 -0.11 0.43
CA ILE A 259 -4.08 0.88 -0.33
C ILE A 259 -3.13 1.92 -0.92
N GLU A 260 -3.11 2.01 -2.25
CA GLU A 260 -2.24 2.92 -3.01
C GLU A 260 -0.74 2.81 -2.64
N GLY A 261 -0.30 1.62 -2.21
CA GLY A 261 1.09 1.34 -1.82
C GLY A 261 1.42 1.65 -0.35
N LEU A 262 0.44 2.07 0.45
CA LEU A 262 0.57 2.14 1.90
C LEU A 262 0.15 0.80 2.50
N PRO A 263 0.99 0.12 3.30
CA PRO A 263 0.59 -1.05 4.05
C PRO A 263 -0.47 -0.64 5.07
N ILE A 264 -1.59 -1.35 5.10
CA ILE A 264 -2.66 -1.13 6.07
C ILE A 264 -2.88 -2.46 6.80
N GLY A 265 -1.99 -2.79 7.73
CA GLY A 265 -2.35 -3.82 8.70
C GLY A 265 -3.24 -3.20 9.76
N LEU A 266 -4.44 -3.75 9.89
CA LEU A 266 -5.44 -3.36 10.88
C LEU A 266 -4.95 -3.57 12.31
N THR A 267 -3.91 -4.37 12.50
CA THR A 267 -3.22 -4.62 13.78
C THR A 267 -1.98 -3.76 14.01
N TYR A 268 -1.55 -2.94 13.04
CA TYR A 268 -0.42 -2.01 13.21
C TYR A 268 -0.86 -0.59 13.57
N VAL A 269 -1.97 -0.45 14.30
CA VAL A 269 -2.52 0.87 14.66
C VAL A 269 -1.53 1.69 15.48
N THR A 270 -0.77 1.06 16.37
CA THR A 270 0.33 1.73 17.12
C THR A 270 1.36 2.35 16.18
N GLY A 271 1.74 1.62 15.11
CA GLY A 271 2.67 2.13 14.09
C GLY A 271 2.05 3.25 13.25
N ALA A 272 0.76 3.16 12.92
CA ALA A 272 0.02 4.20 12.21
C ALA A 272 -0.06 5.50 13.04
N LEU A 273 -0.37 5.39 14.33
CA LEU A 273 -0.42 6.52 15.26
C LEU A 273 0.96 7.18 15.45
N SER A 274 2.03 6.38 15.55
CA SER A 274 3.40 6.89 15.56
C SER A 274 3.76 7.64 14.27
N ARG A 275 3.35 7.13 13.10
CA ARG A 275 3.54 7.84 11.82
C ARG A 275 2.72 9.12 11.74
N PHE A 276 1.50 9.11 12.28
CA PHE A 276 0.66 10.30 12.38
C PHE A 276 1.29 11.37 13.27
N GLY A 277 1.77 11.01 14.47
CA GLY A 277 2.47 11.91 15.38
C GLY A 277 3.75 12.51 14.76
N ARG A 278 4.55 11.70 14.06
CA ARG A 278 5.70 12.20 13.27
C ARG A 278 5.27 13.17 12.16
N GLY A 279 4.11 12.94 11.55
CA GLY A 279 3.52 13.82 10.56
C GLY A 279 3.17 15.20 11.12
N ILE A 280 2.55 15.24 12.30
CA ILE A 280 2.32 16.49 13.06
C ILE A 280 3.65 17.21 13.31
N GLY A 281 4.65 16.49 13.81
CA GLY A 281 5.98 17.07 14.07
C GLY A 281 6.60 17.72 12.83
N ARG A 282 6.55 17.06 11.66
CA ARG A 282 7.05 17.64 10.41
C ARG A 282 6.23 18.83 9.95
N PHE A 283 4.90 18.79 10.11
CA PHE A 283 4.03 19.91 9.79
C PHE A 283 4.36 21.15 10.62
N LEU A 284 4.64 20.98 11.91
CA LEU A 284 5.09 22.06 12.80
C LEU A 284 6.45 22.65 12.36
N LEU A 285 7.31 21.84 11.74
CA LEU A 285 8.59 22.26 11.16
C LEU A 285 8.46 22.89 9.75
N GLY A 286 7.23 23.09 9.26
CA GLY A 286 6.96 23.72 7.97
C GLY A 286 6.86 22.77 6.77
N ASP A 287 6.97 21.45 6.99
CA ASP A 287 6.70 20.46 5.93
C ASP A 287 5.20 20.48 5.55
N ARG A 288 4.92 20.50 4.25
CA ARG A 288 3.54 20.57 3.71
C ARG A 288 3.10 19.26 3.04
N ASP A 289 3.79 18.15 3.28
CA ASP A 289 3.27 16.83 2.91
C ASP A 289 2.18 16.36 3.89
N PHE A 290 0.96 16.17 3.39
CA PHE A 290 -0.20 15.71 4.17
C PHE A 290 -0.49 14.21 4.02
N ALA A 291 0.38 13.42 3.39
CA ALA A 291 0.17 11.99 3.20
C ALA A 291 -0.02 11.21 4.52
N TRP A 292 0.53 11.72 5.64
CA TRP A 292 0.42 11.12 6.97
C TRP A 292 -1.00 11.15 7.55
N THR A 293 -1.85 12.08 7.09
CA THR A 293 -3.23 12.23 7.59
C THR A 293 -4.08 10.98 7.37
N VAL A 294 -3.79 10.19 6.33
CA VAL A 294 -4.48 8.92 6.04
C VAL A 294 -4.35 7.91 7.18
N GLN A 295 -3.29 7.98 7.98
CA GLN A 295 -3.03 7.05 9.08
C GLN A 295 -4.03 7.19 10.24
N ILE A 296 -4.76 8.31 10.33
CA ILE A 296 -5.77 8.50 11.37
C ILE A 296 -7.06 7.71 11.08
N VAL A 297 -7.36 7.45 9.81
CA VAL A 297 -8.62 6.84 9.38
C VAL A 297 -8.87 5.47 10.02
N PRO A 298 -7.91 4.51 10.03
CA PRO A 298 -8.09 3.26 10.75
C PRO A 298 -8.32 3.47 12.25
N TRP A 299 -7.56 4.36 12.89
CA TRP A 299 -7.66 4.61 14.33
C TRP A 299 -9.01 5.23 14.71
N SER A 300 -9.52 6.18 13.92
CA SER A 300 -10.85 6.75 14.09
C SER A 300 -11.96 5.70 13.91
N GLY A 301 -11.83 4.80 12.93
CA GLY A 301 -12.76 3.67 12.79
C GLY A 301 -12.74 2.79 14.04
N MET A 302 -11.55 2.38 14.48
CA MET A 302 -11.34 1.51 15.62
C MET A 302 -11.89 2.09 16.93
N ILE A 303 -11.63 3.36 17.25
CA ILE A 303 -12.13 3.97 18.49
C ILE A 303 -13.66 4.04 18.52
N VAL A 304 -14.29 4.43 17.39
CA VAL A 304 -15.76 4.47 17.30
C VAL A 304 -16.33 3.07 17.41
N GLY A 305 -15.70 2.08 16.77
CA GLY A 305 -16.05 0.67 16.88
C GLY A 305 -15.98 0.16 18.31
N ALA A 306 -14.87 0.44 19.00
CA ALA A 306 -14.65 0.01 20.38
C ALA A 306 -15.63 0.64 21.37
N ILE A 307 -15.95 1.93 21.20
CA ILE A 307 -16.97 2.61 22.02
C ILE A 307 -18.33 1.92 21.85
N ILE A 308 -18.77 1.71 20.61
CA ILE A 308 -20.05 1.03 20.35
C ILE A 308 -20.00 -0.42 20.85
N GLY A 309 -18.91 -1.14 20.64
CA GLY A 309 -18.71 -2.50 21.12
C GLY A 309 -18.80 -2.61 22.64
N ALA A 310 -18.21 -1.66 23.37
CA ALA A 310 -18.30 -1.60 24.82
C ALA A 310 -19.74 -1.37 25.31
N PHE A 311 -20.47 -0.45 24.66
CA PHE A 311 -21.89 -0.25 24.95
C PHE A 311 -22.73 -1.51 24.67
N LEU A 312 -22.50 -2.16 23.52
CA LEU A 312 -23.21 -3.40 23.16
C LEU A 312 -22.92 -4.54 24.14
N ALA A 313 -21.66 -4.74 24.51
CA ALA A 313 -21.28 -5.76 25.49
C ALA A 313 -21.87 -5.47 26.87
N GLY A 314 -21.87 -4.20 27.31
CA GLY A 314 -22.49 -3.81 28.58
C GLY A 314 -24.00 -4.00 28.60
N ALA A 315 -24.69 -3.73 27.48
CA ALA A 315 -26.15 -3.84 27.40
C ALA A 315 -26.66 -5.27 27.12
N LEU A 316 -25.92 -6.05 26.32
CA LEU A 316 -26.40 -7.33 25.76
C LEU A 316 -25.55 -8.54 26.20
N GLY A 317 -24.45 -8.33 26.92
CA GLY A 317 -23.55 -9.40 27.31
C GLY A 317 -23.07 -10.22 26.10
N ALA A 318 -23.12 -11.55 26.22
CA ALA A 318 -22.68 -12.47 25.18
C ALA A 318 -23.45 -12.31 23.84
N HIS A 319 -24.68 -11.81 23.89
CA HIS A 319 -25.47 -11.57 22.67
C HIS A 319 -24.90 -10.46 21.78
N ALA A 320 -24.02 -9.61 22.31
CA ALA A 320 -23.33 -8.59 21.52
C ALA A 320 -22.56 -9.18 20.33
N LEU A 321 -22.00 -10.38 20.45
CA LEU A 321 -21.26 -11.04 19.36
C LEU A 321 -22.14 -11.36 18.14
N TRP A 322 -23.45 -11.59 18.32
CA TRP A 322 -24.37 -11.74 17.18
C TRP A 322 -24.44 -10.46 16.35
N LEU A 323 -24.50 -9.29 17.01
CA LEU A 323 -24.50 -8.00 16.31
C LEU A 323 -23.17 -7.73 15.60
N VAL A 324 -22.04 -8.10 16.22
CA VAL A 324 -20.72 -7.99 15.57
C VAL A 324 -20.65 -8.90 14.33
N SER A 325 -21.15 -10.13 14.41
CA SER A 325 -21.24 -11.05 13.27
C SER A 325 -22.12 -10.50 12.15
N MET A 326 -23.29 -9.91 12.48
CA MET A 326 -24.17 -9.27 11.51
C MET A 326 -23.51 -8.04 10.86
N ALA A 327 -22.78 -7.23 11.62
CA ALA A 327 -22.01 -6.11 11.09
C ALA A 327 -20.90 -6.59 10.13
N ALA A 328 -20.22 -7.70 10.45
CA ALA A 328 -19.25 -8.34 9.55
C ALA A 328 -19.90 -8.82 8.25
N LEU A 329 -21.08 -9.46 8.33
CA LEU A 329 -21.83 -9.90 7.16
C LEU A 329 -22.27 -8.72 6.30
N LEU A 330 -22.81 -7.67 6.91
CA LEU A 330 -23.21 -6.46 6.22
C LEU A 330 -22.01 -5.85 5.48
N LEU A 331 -20.86 -5.74 6.15
CA LEU A 331 -19.64 -5.23 5.52
C LEU A 331 -19.20 -6.13 4.36
N ALA A 332 -19.26 -7.46 4.51
CA ALA A 332 -18.99 -8.41 3.44
C ALA A 332 -19.89 -8.11 2.22
N LEU A 333 -21.21 -8.04 2.42
CA LEU A 333 -22.19 -7.74 1.37
C LEU A 333 -21.92 -6.39 0.70
N VAL A 334 -21.57 -5.35 1.47
CA VAL A 334 -21.19 -4.03 0.94
C VAL A 334 -19.98 -4.14 0.00
N THR A 335 -19.01 -5.01 0.29
CA THR A 335 -17.85 -5.19 -0.60
C THR A 335 -18.23 -5.74 -1.98
N LEU A 336 -19.40 -6.37 -2.14
CA LEU A 336 -19.88 -6.85 -3.44
C LEU A 336 -20.15 -5.72 -4.44
N PHE A 337 -20.43 -4.52 -3.95
CA PHE A 337 -20.65 -3.32 -4.77
C PHE A 337 -19.33 -2.65 -5.20
N ILE A 338 -18.18 -3.07 -4.63
CA ILE A 338 -16.87 -2.56 -5.03
C ILE A 338 -16.44 -3.25 -6.35
N PRO A 339 -16.12 -2.51 -7.43
CA PRO A 339 -15.74 -3.10 -8.70
C PRO A 339 -14.53 -4.04 -8.60
N ARG A 340 -14.60 -5.22 -9.22
CA ARG A 340 -13.53 -6.26 -9.21
C ARG A 340 -12.12 -5.72 -9.55
N PRO A 341 -11.93 -4.81 -10.53
CA PRO A 341 -10.60 -4.28 -10.84
C PRO A 341 -9.99 -3.43 -9.71
N LEU A 342 -10.83 -2.87 -8.83
CA LEU A 342 -10.42 -2.11 -7.67
C LEU A 342 -9.90 -3.03 -6.57
N GLN A 343 -10.65 -4.11 -6.29
CA GLN A 343 -10.31 -5.10 -5.26
C GLN A 343 -8.96 -5.80 -5.56
N ARG A 344 -8.69 -6.12 -6.83
CA ARG A 344 -7.43 -6.73 -7.28
C ARG A 344 -6.17 -5.89 -7.04
N ARG A 345 -6.31 -4.57 -6.79
CA ARG A 345 -5.18 -3.66 -6.51
C ARG A 345 -4.96 -3.40 -5.02
N PHE A 346 -5.86 -3.85 -4.15
CA PHE A 346 -5.70 -3.75 -2.70
C PHE A 346 -4.91 -4.91 -2.08
N SER A 347 -4.46 -5.85 -2.92
CA SER A 347 -3.76 -7.06 -2.49
C SER A 347 -2.60 -7.35 -3.44
N HIS A 348 -1.50 -7.91 -2.91
CA HIS A 348 -0.41 -8.39 -3.74
C HIS A 348 -0.93 -9.59 -4.56
N ARG A 349 -0.65 -9.62 -5.87
CA ARG A 349 -0.47 -10.92 -6.52
C ARG A 349 0.87 -11.41 -6.00
N LEU A 350 0.87 -12.49 -5.21
CA LEU A 350 2.01 -13.40 -5.24
C LEU A 350 2.25 -13.66 -6.73
N MET A 351 3.35 -13.15 -7.27
CA MET A 351 3.63 -13.35 -8.68
C MET A 351 3.68 -14.86 -8.87
N ALA A 352 2.73 -15.40 -9.63
CA ALA A 352 2.83 -16.77 -10.11
C ALA A 352 4.25 -16.90 -10.66
N ALA A 353 5.02 -17.84 -10.12
CA ALA A 353 6.37 -18.11 -10.56
C ALA A 353 6.35 -18.11 -12.09
N ALA A 354 7.23 -17.32 -12.71
CA ALA A 354 7.36 -17.28 -14.15
C ALA A 354 7.46 -18.75 -14.65
N PRO A 355 6.75 -19.14 -15.71
CA PRO A 355 6.83 -20.50 -16.20
C PRO A 355 8.30 -20.81 -16.45
N MET A 356 8.83 -21.80 -15.72
CA MET A 356 10.19 -22.30 -15.93
C MET A 356 10.29 -22.66 -17.39
N VAL A 357 11.08 -21.88 -18.14
CA VAL A 357 11.48 -22.21 -19.50
C VAL A 357 12.13 -23.59 -19.41
N ARG A 358 11.43 -24.63 -19.89
CA ARG A 358 12.02 -25.95 -20.08
C ARG A 358 13.22 -25.74 -21.00
N ARG A 359 14.43 -25.84 -20.46
CA ARG A 359 15.63 -26.05 -21.27
C ARG A 359 15.45 -27.41 -21.94
N SER A 360 15.28 -27.40 -23.27
CA SER A 360 15.45 -28.60 -24.08
C SER A 360 16.89 -29.09 -23.90
N LYS A 361 17.03 -30.39 -23.62
CA LYS A 361 18.31 -31.08 -23.70
C LYS A 361 18.76 -31.18 -25.16
#